data_AF-A0A7X7BC58-F1
#
_entry.id   AF-A0A7X7BC58-F1
#
_cell.length_a   1.000
_cell.length_b   1.000
_cell.length_c   1.000
_cell.angle_alpha   90.00
_cell.angle_beta   90.00
_cell.angle_gamma   90.00
#
_symmetry.space_group_name_H-M   'P 1'
#
loop_
_entity.id
_entity.type
_entity.pdbx_description
1 polymer ?
#
loop_
_entity_poly.entity_id
_entity_poly.type
_entity_poly.pdbx_seq_one_letter_code
_entity_poly.pdbx_strand_id
1 'polypeptide(L)'
;MAIDLKAAYKTIMDDHFTPRMEISFIDGDSRQTLCYEKVSWVIDGEEKGLRYGENPGQEAALYKLVNGNLALGEVTALAPGRYLASDPELLQSGKHPGKTNLTDADNALNILRYLDDTPCAVIVKHNNPCGGARGGTLAEAYFRANKA
;
A
#
# COMPACT_ATOMS: atom_id res chain seq x y z
N MET A 1 -10.39 -32.26 13.91
CA MET A 1 -9.86 -31.05 14.57
C MET A 1 -10.42 -29.84 13.83
N ALA A 2 -11.10 -28.92 14.51
CA ALA A 2 -11.51 -27.67 13.88
C ALA A 2 -10.27 -26.83 13.60
N ILE A 3 -10.10 -26.39 12.35
CA ILE A 3 -9.03 -25.47 11.97
C ILE A 3 -9.30 -24.15 12.69
N ASP A 4 -8.36 -23.68 13.52
CA ASP A 4 -8.46 -22.35 14.11
C ASP A 4 -8.19 -21.29 13.03
N LEU A 5 -9.27 -20.86 12.38
CA LEU A 5 -9.21 -19.86 11.32
C LEU A 5 -8.68 -18.51 11.83
N LYS A 6 -8.79 -18.18 13.12
CA LYS A 6 -8.26 -16.92 13.66
C LYS A 6 -6.74 -16.95 13.82
N ALA A 7 -6.16 -18.12 14.08
CA ALA A 7 -4.71 -18.28 14.14
C ALA A 7 -4.06 -18.03 12.78
N ALA A 8 -4.70 -18.45 11.68
CA ALA A 8 -4.19 -18.27 10.32
C ALA A 8 -3.93 -16.79 9.93
N TYR A 9 -4.74 -15.86 10.45
CA TYR A 9 -4.54 -14.42 10.22
C TYR A 9 -3.38 -13.82 11.03
N LYS A 10 -2.78 -14.56 11.97
CA LYS A 10 -1.63 -14.11 12.77
C LYS A 10 -0.30 -14.66 12.27
N THR A 11 -0.31 -15.79 11.56
CA THR A 11 0.89 -16.39 10.99
C THR A 11 1.47 -15.52 9.90
N ILE A 12 2.73 -15.13 10.03
CA ILE A 12 3.50 -14.47 8.97
C ILE A 12 4.09 -15.57 8.11
N MET A 13 3.71 -15.61 6.84
CA MET A 13 4.27 -16.57 5.90
C MET A 13 5.59 -16.06 5.35
N ASP A 14 6.55 -16.95 5.18
CA ASP A 14 7.68 -16.65 4.31
C ASP A 14 7.17 -16.56 2.87
N ASP A 15 7.69 -15.58 2.13
CA ASP A 15 7.38 -15.40 0.72
C ASP A 15 8.60 -15.76 -0.13
N HIS A 16 8.36 -16.30 -1.32
CA HIS A 16 9.43 -16.73 -2.22
C HIS A 16 9.72 -15.71 -3.33
N PHE A 17 9.31 -14.45 -3.15
CA PHE A 17 9.53 -13.42 -4.15
C PHE A 17 10.96 -12.88 -4.10
N THR A 18 11.54 -12.66 -5.29
CA THR A 18 12.88 -12.08 -5.48
C THR A 18 13.01 -10.71 -4.79
N PRO A 19 14.19 -10.36 -4.26
CA PRO A 19 14.40 -9.03 -3.68
C PRO A 19 14.29 -7.88 -4.70
N ARG A 20 14.44 -8.17 -6.00
CA ARG A 20 14.41 -7.18 -7.07
C ARG A 20 13.57 -7.65 -8.25
N MET A 21 12.85 -6.72 -8.86
CA MET A 21 12.03 -6.95 -10.05
C MET A 21 12.28 -5.85 -11.08
N GLU A 22 12.36 -6.21 -12.35
CA GLU A 22 12.45 -5.26 -13.47
C GLU A 22 11.28 -5.47 -14.43
N ILE A 23 10.69 -4.36 -14.90
CA ILE A 23 9.66 -4.36 -15.94
C ILE A 23 10.16 -3.45 -17.07
N SER A 24 10.28 -3.98 -18.28
CA SER A 24 10.72 -3.22 -19.45
C SER A 24 9.56 -2.97 -20.43
N PHE A 25 9.35 -1.71 -20.82
CA PHE A 25 8.51 -1.31 -21.95
C PHE A 25 9.41 -1.09 -23.17
N ILE A 26 9.05 -1.68 -24.31
CA ILE A 26 9.85 -1.66 -25.55
C ILE A 26 8.96 -1.14 -26.68
N ASP A 27 9.41 -0.10 -27.38
CA ASP A 27 8.76 0.49 -28.55
C ASP A 27 9.81 0.85 -29.61
N GLY A 28 9.91 0.05 -30.67
CA GLY A 28 10.99 0.14 -31.65
C GLY A 28 12.38 0.01 -30.97
N ASP A 29 13.23 1.00 -31.18
CA ASP A 29 14.56 1.09 -30.56
C ASP A 29 14.54 1.70 -29.14
N SER A 30 13.37 2.15 -28.67
CA SER A 30 13.21 2.73 -27.34
C SER A 30 12.96 1.64 -26.31
N ARG A 31 13.73 1.66 -25.21
CA ARG A 31 13.52 0.80 -24.06
C ARG A 31 13.48 1.61 -22.78
N GLN A 32 12.41 1.43 -22.02
CA GLN A 32 12.29 1.95 -20.67
C GLN A 32 12.23 0.80 -19.67
N THR A 33 13.17 0.76 -18.73
CA THR A 33 13.17 -0.23 -17.64
C THR A 33 12.77 0.43 -16.33
N LEU A 34 11.73 -0.10 -15.71
CA LEU A 34 11.34 0.17 -14.33
C LEU A 34 12.06 -0.82 -13.40
N CYS A 35 12.66 -0.31 -12.33
CA CYS A 35 13.37 -1.11 -11.35
C CYS A 35 12.62 -1.05 -10.02
N TYR A 36 12.40 -2.22 -9.42
CA TYR A 36 11.65 -2.36 -8.18
C TYR A 36 12.46 -3.11 -7.14
N GLU A 37 12.32 -2.70 -5.88
CA GLU A 37 12.90 -3.40 -4.72
C GLU A 37 11.79 -3.87 -3.78
N LYS A 38 11.93 -5.10 -3.26
CA LYS A 38 10.99 -5.68 -2.30
C LYS A 38 11.09 -4.92 -0.97
N VAL A 39 9.94 -4.61 -0.38
CA VAL A 39 9.84 -3.88 0.89
C VAL A 39 9.71 -4.89 2.03
N SER A 40 10.54 -4.68 3.06
CA SER A 40 10.50 -5.38 4.35
C SER A 40 10.46 -4.34 5.47
N TRP A 41 9.99 -4.79 6.63
CA TRP A 41 10.03 -4.02 7.87
C TRP A 41 10.65 -4.89 8.95
N VAL A 42 11.30 -4.26 9.93
CA VAL A 42 11.73 -4.92 11.16
C VAL A 42 10.67 -4.62 12.23
N ILE A 43 9.97 -5.65 12.69
CA ILE A 43 8.97 -5.55 13.76
C ILE A 43 9.31 -6.61 14.81
N ASP A 44 9.43 -6.20 16.08
CA ASP A 44 9.80 -7.08 17.19
C ASP A 44 11.06 -7.93 16.93
N GLY A 45 12.01 -7.41 16.15
CA GLY A 45 13.28 -8.06 15.81
C GLY A 45 13.22 -9.01 14.61
N GLU A 46 12.07 -9.16 13.96
CA GLU A 46 11.89 -9.97 12.75
C GLU A 46 11.83 -9.06 11.50
N GLU A 47 12.72 -9.29 10.52
CA GLU A 47 12.69 -8.58 9.24
C GLU A 47 11.83 -9.36 8.23
N LYS A 48 10.64 -8.83 7.90
CA LYS A 48 9.71 -9.46 6.95
C LYS A 48 8.84 -8.47 6.18
N GLY A 49 8.30 -8.94 5.06
CA GLY A 49 7.34 -8.22 4.21
C GLY A 49 5.90 -8.32 4.71
N LEU A 50 4.97 -8.57 3.78
CA LEU A 50 3.55 -8.73 4.06
C LEU A 50 3.27 -10.03 4.80
N ARG A 51 2.24 -10.04 5.65
CA ARG A 51 1.83 -11.25 6.38
C ARG A 51 1.22 -12.32 5.48
N TYR A 52 0.37 -11.88 4.55
CA TYR A 52 -0.32 -12.67 3.54
C TYR A 52 -0.92 -11.72 2.48
N GLY A 53 -1.40 -12.29 1.38
CA GLY A 53 -2.14 -11.62 0.31
C GLY A 53 -3.52 -11.16 0.74
N GLU A 54 -4.55 -11.48 -0.05
CA GLU A 54 -5.93 -11.13 0.31
C GLU A 54 -6.49 -12.04 1.41
N ASN A 55 -6.11 -13.31 1.38
CA ASN A 55 -6.53 -14.33 2.32
C ASN A 55 -5.30 -14.98 2.98
N PRO A 56 -5.45 -15.51 4.21
CA PRO A 56 -4.42 -16.32 4.83
C PRO A 56 -4.00 -17.49 3.93
N GLY A 57 -2.71 -17.83 3.92
CA GLY A 57 -2.19 -18.88 3.04
C GLY A 57 -1.78 -18.41 1.64
N GLN A 58 -2.10 -17.16 1.26
CA GLN A 58 -1.66 -16.57 -0.01
C GLN A 58 -0.37 -15.78 0.19
N GLU A 59 0.71 -16.15 -0.50
CA GLU A 59 1.94 -15.37 -0.49
C GLU A 59 1.70 -13.99 -1.16
N ALA A 60 2.37 -12.96 -0.66
CA ALA A 60 2.37 -11.64 -1.27
C ALA A 60 3.64 -10.87 -0.92
N ALA A 61 4.05 -9.97 -1.81
CA ALA A 61 5.16 -9.05 -1.59
C ALA A 61 4.77 -7.63 -2.03
N LEU A 62 5.25 -6.63 -1.30
CA LEU A 62 5.20 -5.23 -1.71
C LEU A 62 6.52 -4.88 -2.39
N TYR A 63 6.44 -4.14 -3.50
CA TYR A 63 7.58 -3.63 -4.23
C TYR A 63 7.48 -2.12 -4.39
N LYS A 64 8.60 -1.41 -4.22
CA LYS A 64 8.72 0.03 -4.47
C LYS A 64 9.51 0.32 -5.74
N LEU A 65 9.01 1.26 -6.54
CA LEU A 65 9.64 1.70 -7.80
C LEU A 65 10.83 2.62 -7.50
N VAL A 66 12.07 2.13 -7.59
CA VAL A 66 13.25 2.87 -7.12
C VAL A 66 13.76 3.92 -8.10
N ASN A 67 13.63 3.69 -9.40
CA ASN A 67 14.17 4.58 -10.43
C ASN A 67 13.11 5.52 -11.04
N GLY A 68 11.92 5.59 -10.43
CA GLY A 68 10.81 6.53 -10.71
C GLY A 68 10.92 7.26 -12.04
N ASN A 69 10.33 6.70 -13.09
CA ASN A 69 10.50 7.24 -14.43
C ASN A 69 9.37 6.87 -15.41
N LEU A 70 8.35 6.10 -15.00
CA LEU A 70 7.31 5.64 -15.93
C LEU A 70 6.61 6.81 -16.62
N ALA A 71 6.77 6.86 -17.95
CA ALA A 71 6.08 7.78 -18.84
C ALA A 71 5.29 6.93 -19.84
N LEU A 72 4.02 6.64 -19.52
CA LEU A 72 3.10 5.97 -20.44
C LEU A 72 2.10 6.99 -20.96
N GLY A 73 2.27 7.40 -22.22
CA GLY A 73 1.52 8.53 -22.77
C GLY A 73 1.80 9.81 -21.97
N GLU A 74 0.74 10.49 -21.53
CA GLU A 74 0.84 11.72 -20.71
C GLU A 74 0.87 11.44 -19.19
N VAL A 75 0.89 10.17 -18.77
CA VAL A 75 0.93 9.80 -17.34
C VAL A 75 2.38 9.80 -16.86
N THR A 76 2.67 10.66 -15.88
CA THR A 76 3.96 10.65 -15.16
C THR A 76 3.77 9.96 -13.81
N ALA A 77 4.51 8.89 -13.55
CA ALA A 77 4.54 8.27 -12.22
C ALA A 77 5.22 9.18 -11.19
N LEU A 78 5.02 8.88 -9.90
CA LEU A 78 5.70 9.60 -8.82
C LEU A 78 7.23 9.48 -8.98
N ALA A 79 7.92 10.61 -8.78
CA ALA A 79 9.37 10.69 -8.85
C ALA A 79 10.05 9.73 -7.85
N PRO A 80 11.32 9.34 -8.06
CA PRO A 80 12.07 8.53 -7.10
C PRO A 80 11.99 9.14 -5.69
N GLY A 81 11.82 8.30 -4.67
CA GLY A 81 11.67 8.75 -3.28
C GLY A 81 10.25 9.17 -2.87
N ARG A 82 9.27 9.20 -3.80
CA ARG A 82 7.88 9.58 -3.51
C ARG A 82 6.96 8.36 -3.52
N TYR A 83 7.16 7.46 -2.58
CA TYR A 83 6.59 6.10 -2.64
C TYR A 83 5.16 5.97 -2.10
N LEU A 84 4.66 6.95 -1.32
CA LEU A 84 3.33 6.89 -0.69
C LEU A 84 3.08 5.51 -0.02
N ALA A 85 2.09 4.75 -0.48
CA ALA A 85 1.73 3.45 0.07
C ALA A 85 2.73 2.32 -0.24
N SER A 86 3.70 2.54 -1.13
CA SER A 86 4.71 1.53 -1.48
C SER A 86 5.99 1.57 -0.62
N ASP A 87 6.13 2.51 0.32
CA ASP A 87 7.23 2.50 1.31
C ASP A 87 6.76 3.12 2.64
N PRO A 88 5.70 2.59 3.26
CA PRO A 88 5.14 3.18 4.48
C PRO A 88 6.05 2.95 5.68
N GLU A 89 6.21 3.98 6.51
CA GLU A 89 6.81 3.86 7.85
C GLU A 89 5.76 3.34 8.84
N LEU A 90 6.09 2.29 9.59
CA LEU A 90 5.19 1.67 10.56
C LEU A 90 5.46 2.18 11.97
N LEU A 91 4.88 3.33 12.31
CA LEU A 91 5.14 4.04 13.58
C LEU A 91 4.70 3.29 14.85
N GLN A 92 3.58 2.57 14.80
CA GLN A 92 2.99 1.86 15.94
C GLN A 92 2.36 0.53 15.49
N SER A 93 3.19 -0.35 14.92
CA SER A 93 2.70 -1.65 14.49
C SER A 93 2.89 -2.70 15.58
N GLY A 94 1.82 -3.40 15.94
CA GLY A 94 1.93 -4.62 16.74
C GLY A 94 2.12 -5.88 15.90
N LYS A 95 2.30 -5.74 14.56
CA LYS A 95 2.12 -6.85 13.61
C LYS A 95 2.43 -6.46 12.15
N HIS A 96 3.18 -7.27 11.39
CA HIS A 96 3.42 -7.02 9.96
C HIS A 96 2.12 -6.80 9.15
N PRO A 97 2.05 -5.83 8.23
CA PRO A 97 0.81 -5.50 7.52
C PRO A 97 0.33 -6.65 6.62
N GLY A 98 -0.99 -6.78 6.45
CA GLY A 98 -1.56 -7.60 5.37
C GLY A 98 -1.66 -6.79 4.07
N LYS A 99 -1.73 -7.45 2.91
CA LYS A 99 -1.89 -6.77 1.60
C LYS A 99 -3.03 -5.74 1.64
N THR A 100 -4.18 -6.12 2.20
CA THR A 100 -5.38 -5.27 2.19
C THR A 100 -5.21 -3.99 3.00
N ASN A 101 -4.36 -3.99 4.04
CA ASN A 101 -4.08 -2.76 4.79
C ASN A 101 -3.41 -1.71 3.91
N LEU A 102 -2.51 -2.13 3.03
CA LEU A 102 -1.81 -1.22 2.12
C LEU A 102 -2.69 -0.79 0.96
N THR A 103 -3.50 -1.68 0.39
CA THR A 103 -4.41 -1.30 -0.70
C THR A 103 -5.52 -0.37 -0.21
N ASP A 104 -6.04 -0.56 1.02
CA ASP A 104 -7.00 0.38 1.62
C ASP A 104 -6.37 1.77 1.82
N ALA A 105 -5.12 1.82 2.28
CA ALA A 105 -4.38 3.08 2.44
C ALA A 105 -4.08 3.75 1.08
N ASP A 106 -3.64 3.00 0.07
CA ASP A 106 -3.38 3.51 -1.28
C ASP A 106 -4.66 4.10 -1.91
N ASN A 107 -5.79 3.40 -1.78
CA ASN A 107 -7.07 3.92 -2.25
C ASN A 107 -7.51 5.19 -1.52
N ALA A 108 -7.30 5.27 -0.20
CA ALA A 108 -7.57 6.49 0.55
C ALA A 108 -6.72 7.67 0.05
N LEU A 109 -5.42 7.44 -0.20
CA LEU A 109 -4.51 8.45 -0.75
C LEU A 109 -4.90 8.90 -2.17
N ASN A 110 -5.35 7.97 -3.02
CA ASN A 110 -5.82 8.29 -4.37
C ASN A 110 -7.09 9.16 -4.38
N ILE A 111 -7.89 9.14 -3.31
CA ILE A 111 -9.02 10.07 -3.14
C ILE A 111 -8.52 11.39 -2.53
N LEU A 112 -7.75 11.33 -1.44
CA LEU A 112 -7.27 12.50 -0.71
C LEU A 112 -6.43 13.45 -1.55
N ARG A 113 -5.68 12.94 -2.54
CA ARG A 113 -4.88 13.77 -3.45
C ARG A 113 -5.67 14.80 -4.27
N TYR A 114 -7.00 14.65 -4.34
CA TYR A 114 -7.90 15.57 -5.02
C TYR A 114 -8.68 16.46 -4.05
N LEU A 115 -8.51 16.26 -2.74
CA LEU A 115 -9.26 16.92 -1.68
C LEU A 115 -8.33 17.53 -0.62
N ASP A 116 -7.13 17.95 -1.03
CA ASP A 116 -6.06 18.44 -0.16
C ASP A 116 -6.11 19.96 0.11
N ASP A 117 -7.05 20.67 -0.52
CA ASP A 117 -7.29 22.11 -0.34
C ASP A 117 -7.85 22.49 1.04
N THR A 118 -8.47 21.53 1.74
CA THR A 118 -9.13 21.71 3.03
C THR A 118 -9.00 20.44 3.87
N PRO A 119 -9.08 20.51 5.21
CA PRO A 119 -9.03 19.31 6.06
C PRO A 119 -10.07 18.27 5.61
N CYS A 120 -9.58 17.09 5.21
CA CYS A 120 -10.39 16.02 4.64
C CYS A 120 -10.06 14.68 5.32
N ALA A 121 -11.09 13.85 5.49
CA ALA A 121 -10.96 12.48 5.96
C ALA A 121 -11.70 11.54 5.00
N VAL A 122 -11.07 10.41 4.70
CA VAL A 122 -11.63 9.31 3.89
C VAL A 122 -11.50 8.03 4.70
N ILE A 123 -12.59 7.26 4.78
CA ILE A 123 -12.65 5.97 5.45
C ILE A 123 -12.88 4.91 4.37
N VAL A 124 -11.98 3.94 4.30
CA VAL A 124 -12.00 2.87 3.31
C VAL A 124 -12.15 1.53 4.03
N LYS A 125 -12.91 0.63 3.42
CA LYS A 125 -13.04 -0.76 3.85
C LYS A 125 -13.11 -1.67 2.63
N HIS A 126 -12.24 -2.67 2.58
CA HIS A 126 -12.20 -3.63 1.46
C HIS A 126 -12.10 -2.93 0.10
N ASN A 127 -11.18 -1.98 -0.01
CA ASN A 127 -10.93 -1.16 -1.19
C ASN A 127 -12.06 -0.19 -1.56
N ASN A 128 -13.15 -0.13 -0.78
CA ASN A 128 -14.31 0.71 -1.06
C ASN A 128 -14.37 1.90 -0.08
N PRO A 129 -14.55 3.15 -0.54
CA PRO A 129 -14.79 4.28 0.34
C PRO A 129 -16.17 4.09 1.00
N CYS A 130 -16.19 4.05 2.33
CA CYS A 130 -17.43 3.98 3.12
C CYS A 130 -17.73 5.29 3.86
N GLY A 131 -16.81 6.25 3.84
CA GLY A 131 -17.04 7.58 4.38
C GLY A 131 -16.05 8.59 3.81
N GLY A 132 -16.48 9.83 3.60
CA GLY A 132 -15.64 10.89 3.07
C GLY A 132 -16.22 12.25 3.39
N ALA A 133 -15.42 13.14 3.99
CA ALA A 133 -15.88 14.50 4.29
C ALA A 133 -14.72 15.49 4.37
N ARG A 134 -15.04 16.75 4.04
CA ARG A 134 -14.21 17.92 4.35
C ARG A 134 -14.77 18.63 5.59
N GLY A 135 -13.94 19.38 6.30
CA GLY A 135 -14.32 20.15 7.48
C GLY A 135 -13.40 21.34 7.75
N GLY A 136 -13.74 22.18 8.72
CA GLY A 136 -12.86 23.26 9.16
C GLY A 136 -11.63 22.75 9.94
N THR A 137 -11.71 21.52 10.44
CA THR A 137 -10.60 20.81 11.12
C THR A 137 -10.59 19.33 10.72
N LEU A 138 -9.45 18.65 10.91
CA LEU A 138 -9.35 17.20 10.67
C LEU A 138 -10.32 16.41 11.56
N ALA A 139 -10.51 16.83 12.82
CA ALA A 139 -11.42 16.17 13.76
C ALA A 139 -12.89 16.26 13.28
N GLU A 140 -13.30 17.43 12.78
CA GLU A 140 -14.62 17.61 12.19
C GLU A 140 -14.81 16.77 10.92
N ALA A 141 -13.82 16.79 10.01
CA ALA A 141 -13.84 16.00 8.79
C ALA A 141 -13.99 14.50 9.09
N TYR A 142 -13.20 13.98 10.04
CA TYR A 142 -13.30 12.58 10.47
C TYR A 142 -14.67 12.26 11.07
N PHE A 143 -15.18 13.08 11.99
CA PHE A 143 -16.48 12.87 12.62
C PHE A 143 -17.63 12.79 11.59
N ARG A 144 -17.58 13.66 10.57
CA ARG A 144 -18.55 13.67 9.48
C ARG A 144 -18.42 12.44 8.58
N ALA A 145 -17.19 12.08 8.19
CA ALA A 145 -16.93 10.90 7.37
C ALA A 145 -17.40 9.60 8.06
N ASN A 146 -17.23 9.49 9.37
CA ASN A 146 -17.66 8.32 10.16
C ASN A 146 -19.19 8.20 10.34
N LYS A 147 -19.95 9.24 9.99
CA LYS A 147 -21.42 9.27 10.07
C LYS A 147 -22.12 9.08 8.71
N ALA A 148 -21.36 9.03 7.62
CA ALA A 148 -21.89 8.77 6.27
C ALA A 148 -22.47 7.35 6.18
#